data_AF-A0A1H1UYI7-F1
#
_entry.id   AF-A0A1H1UYI7-F1
#
_cell.length_a   1.000
_cell.length_b   1.000
_cell.length_c   1.000
_cell.angle_alpha   90.00
_cell.angle_beta   90.00
_cell.angle_gamma   90.00
#
_symmetry.space_group_name_H-M   'P 1'
#
loop_
_entity.id
_entity.type
_entity.pdbx_description
1 polymer ?
#
loop_
_entity_poly.entity_id
_entity_poly.type
_entity_poly.pdbx_seq_one_letter_code
_entity_poly.pdbx_strand_id
1 'polypeptide(L)'
;MDRRHDVVQQHVRLLLEAPFRADADRRCRAEEIARTGQRVVEGVLSSAADWELRDWLTGAVLARGDDGPAGLASALSGHYDADNLFTDDAPGLIGEQCSVTTAIPPSLGRAIEQWLFADETPDQEIAEFIGWPVGSVREHR
;
A
#
# COMPACT_ATOMS: atom_id res chain seq x y z
N MET A 1 -21.49 -11.94 -26.09
CA MET A 1 -20.82 -11.78 -24.78
C MET A 1 -20.48 -10.32 -24.62
N ASP A 2 -21.00 -9.71 -23.56
CA ASP A 2 -21.22 -8.27 -23.42
C ASP A 2 -19.98 -7.59 -22.81
N ARG A 3 -19.22 -6.87 -23.64
CA ARG A 3 -17.94 -6.21 -23.27
C ARG A 3 -18.04 -5.27 -22.06
N ARG A 4 -19.24 -4.86 -21.64
CA ARG A 4 -19.44 -3.97 -20.49
C ARG A 4 -19.30 -4.70 -19.15
N HIS A 5 -19.73 -5.95 -19.04
CA HIS A 5 -19.52 -6.75 -17.82
C HIS A 5 -18.03 -7.04 -17.60
N ASP A 6 -17.28 -7.27 -18.68
CA ASP A 6 -15.84 -7.50 -18.60
C ASP A 6 -15.10 -6.29 -18.00
N VAL A 7 -15.51 -5.06 -18.33
CA VAL A 7 -14.88 -3.83 -17.81
C VAL A 7 -15.15 -3.63 -16.33
N VAL A 8 -16.37 -3.90 -15.86
CA VAL A 8 -16.73 -3.76 -14.43
C VAL A 8 -16.05 -4.84 -13.59
N GLN A 9 -16.02 -6.09 -14.07
CA GLN A 9 -15.28 -7.17 -13.41
C GLN A 9 -13.78 -6.87 -13.34
N GLN A 10 -13.20 -6.37 -14.44
CA GLN A 10 -11.81 -5.93 -14.46
C GLN A 10 -11.57 -4.80 -13.46
N HIS A 11 -12.49 -3.84 -13.34
CA HIS A 11 -12.37 -2.75 -12.37
C HIS A 11 -12.42 -3.24 -10.92
N VAL A 12 -13.33 -4.15 -10.59
CA VAL A 12 -13.38 -4.75 -9.24
C VAL A 12 -12.10 -5.52 -8.93
N ARG A 13 -11.56 -6.30 -9.89
CA ARG A 13 -10.26 -6.97 -9.71
C ARG A 13 -9.14 -5.96 -9.46
N LEU A 14 -9.10 -4.88 -10.23
CA LEU A 14 -8.09 -3.82 -10.04
C LEU A 14 -8.24 -3.12 -8.68
N LEU A 15 -9.45 -2.92 -8.17
CA LEU A 15 -9.70 -2.34 -6.86
C LEU A 15 -9.24 -3.27 -5.72
N LEU A 16 -9.51 -4.58 -5.83
CA LEU A 16 -9.03 -5.58 -4.87
C LEU A 16 -7.51 -5.75 -4.93
N GLU A 17 -6.91 -5.64 -6.11
CA GLU A 17 -5.46 -5.70 -6.26
C GLU A 17 -4.76 -4.38 -5.88
N ALA A 18 -5.46 -3.25 -5.83
CA ALA A 18 -4.84 -1.94 -5.63
C ALA A 18 -4.03 -1.83 -4.31
N PRO A 19 -4.53 -2.30 -3.15
CA PRO A 19 -3.73 -2.34 -1.92
C PRO A 19 -2.46 -3.19 -2.04
N PHE A 20 -2.56 -4.33 -2.74
CA PHE A 20 -1.44 -5.26 -2.96
C PHE A 20 -0.42 -4.71 -3.95
N ARG A 21 -0.88 -3.99 -4.98
CA ARG A 21 -0.02 -3.28 -5.91
C ARG A 21 0.70 -2.12 -5.23
N ALA A 22 0.01 -1.35 -4.40
CA ALA A 22 0.63 -0.28 -3.62
C ALA A 22 1.70 -0.84 -2.66
N ASP A 23 1.44 -1.97 -2.01
CA ASP A 23 2.43 -2.63 -1.16
C ASP A 23 3.61 -3.20 -1.97
N ALA A 24 3.33 -3.85 -3.10
CA ALA A 24 4.35 -4.36 -4.01
C ALA A 24 5.23 -3.24 -4.60
N ASP A 25 4.66 -2.09 -4.95
CA ASP A 25 5.39 -0.93 -5.46
C ASP A 25 6.27 -0.31 -4.36
N ARG A 26 5.73 -0.17 -3.13
CA ARG A 26 6.52 0.28 -1.97
C ARG A 26 7.68 -0.66 -1.70
N ARG A 27 7.45 -1.97 -1.77
CA ARG A 27 8.47 -3.00 -1.60
C ARG A 27 9.53 -2.95 -2.69
N CYS A 28 9.13 -2.87 -3.95
CA CYS A 28 10.05 -2.75 -5.09
C CYS A 28 10.97 -1.52 -4.93
N ARG A 29 10.40 -0.37 -4.53
CA ARG A 29 11.16 0.86 -4.28
C ARG A 29 12.14 0.72 -3.12
N ALA A 30 11.71 0.10 -2.02
CA ALA A 30 12.62 -0.16 -0.90
C ALA A 30 13.76 -1.11 -1.30
N GLU A 31 13.50 -2.12 -2.13
CA GLU A 31 14.52 -3.02 -2.68
C GLU A 31 15.47 -2.31 -3.65
N GLU A 32 14.99 -1.33 -4.43
CA GLU A 32 15.83 -0.47 -5.27
C GLU A 32 16.79 0.39 -4.45
N ILE A 33 16.31 1.00 -3.37
CA ILE A 33 17.14 1.76 -2.42
C ILE A 33 18.15 0.84 -1.75
N ALA A 34 17.76 -0.39 -1.40
CA ALA A 34 18.68 -1.39 -0.87
C ALA A 34 19.83 -1.72 -1.83
N ARG A 35 19.55 -1.75 -3.15
CA ARG A 35 20.56 -1.99 -4.19
C ARG A 35 21.58 -0.86 -4.33
N THR A 36 21.26 0.38 -3.94
CA THR A 36 22.23 1.50 -3.93
C THR A 36 23.13 1.50 -2.68
N GLY A 37 22.97 0.52 -1.77
CA GLY A 37 23.66 0.44 -0.49
C GLY A 37 23.02 1.31 0.60
N GLN A 38 21.87 1.92 0.31
CA GLN A 38 21.07 2.69 1.25
C GLN A 38 20.02 1.78 1.90
N ARG A 39 19.39 2.22 2.99
CA ARG A 39 18.34 1.44 3.67
C ARG A 39 17.12 2.30 3.93
N VAL A 40 15.95 1.72 3.70
CA VAL A 40 14.66 2.29 4.09
C VAL A 40 14.35 1.85 5.51
N VAL A 41 14.09 2.82 6.37
CA VAL A 41 13.90 2.61 7.80
C VAL A 41 12.60 3.25 8.26
N GLU A 42 11.99 2.66 9.28
CA GLU A 42 10.83 3.18 9.98
C GLU A 42 11.25 3.58 11.40
N GLY A 43 10.91 4.80 11.79
CA GLY A 43 11.15 5.33 13.12
C GLY A 43 9.89 5.28 13.96
N VAL A 44 9.89 4.52 15.06
CA VAL A 44 8.72 4.39 15.94
C VAL A 44 9.04 4.92 17.32
N LEU A 45 8.19 5.84 17.81
CA LEU A 45 8.18 6.24 19.22
C LEU A 45 7.37 5.23 20.02
N SER A 46 8.05 4.50 20.90
CA SER A 46 7.41 3.57 21.84
C SER A 46 6.94 4.27 23.12
N SER A 47 7.57 5.40 23.48
CA SER A 47 7.14 6.29 24.56
C SER A 47 7.56 7.74 24.27
N ALA A 48 7.34 8.66 25.22
CA ALA A 48 7.81 10.04 25.11
C ALA A 48 9.35 10.16 25.12
N ALA A 49 10.04 9.14 25.63
CA ALA A 49 11.49 9.05 25.70
C ALA A 49 12.04 7.94 24.79
N ASP A 50 11.32 6.83 24.65
CA ASP A 50 11.85 5.64 23.99
C ASP A 50 11.50 5.59 22.51
N TRP A 51 12.51 5.34 21.67
CA TRP A 51 12.35 5.17 20.23
C TRP A 51 13.06 3.93 19.71
N GLU A 52 12.57 3.40 18.59
CA GLU A 52 13.19 2.31 17.84
C GLU A 52 13.28 2.69 16.37
N LEU A 53 14.40 2.35 15.75
CA LEU A 53 14.60 2.43 14.31
C LEU A 53 14.63 1.01 13.75
N ARG A 54 13.75 0.73 12.79
CA ARG A 54 13.59 -0.60 12.18
C ARG A 54 13.87 -0.53 10.70
N ASP A 55 14.45 -1.59 10.16
CA ASP A 55 14.53 -1.78 8.72
C ASP A 55 13.13 -2.10 8.18
N TRP A 56 12.64 -1.31 7.23
CA TRP A 56 11.26 -1.42 6.76
C TRP A 56 11.01 -2.73 5.99
N LEU A 57 12.02 -3.24 5.25
CA LEU A 57 11.89 -4.47 4.46
C LEU A 57 11.90 -5.74 5.30
N THR A 58 12.73 -5.76 6.34
CA THR A 58 13.00 -6.96 7.14
C THR A 58 12.36 -6.92 8.52
N GLY A 59 11.90 -5.76 8.97
CA GLY A 59 11.42 -5.53 10.33
C GLY A 59 12.52 -5.60 11.39
N ALA A 60 13.78 -5.72 11.00
CA ALA A 60 14.90 -5.85 11.93
C ALA A 60 15.14 -4.53 12.68
N VAL A 61 15.25 -4.58 14.01
CA VAL A 61 15.62 -3.42 14.81
C VAL A 61 17.09 -3.06 14.53
N LEU A 62 17.32 -1.85 14.01
CA LEU A 62 18.63 -1.32 13.67
C LEU A 62 19.22 -0.51 14.83
N ALA A 63 18.39 0.27 15.51
CA ALA A 63 18.79 1.09 16.65
C ALA A 63 17.61 1.31 17.60
N ARG A 64 17.93 1.74 18.82
CA ARG A 64 16.97 2.18 19.84
C ARG A 64 17.62 3.23 20.72
N GLY A 65 16.82 4.11 21.31
CA GLY A 65 17.30 5.12 22.25
C GLY A 65 16.18 5.61 23.16
N ASP A 66 16.55 6.39 24.16
CA ASP A 66 15.70 6.88 25.25
C ASP A 66 15.72 8.42 25.36
N ASP A 67 16.28 9.10 24.35
CA ASP A 67 16.39 10.55 24.22
C ASP A 67 15.25 11.19 23.39
N GLY A 68 14.16 10.44 23.25
CA GLY A 68 12.88 10.90 22.70
C GLY A 68 12.92 11.24 21.21
N PRO A 69 12.02 12.12 20.76
CA PRO A 69 11.91 12.49 19.35
C PRO A 69 13.18 13.11 18.75
N ALA A 70 13.99 13.78 19.58
CA ALA A 70 15.24 14.39 19.14
C ALA A 70 16.29 13.32 18.78
N GLY A 71 16.39 12.28 19.60
CA GLY A 71 17.22 11.10 19.33
C GLY A 71 16.79 10.38 18.07
N LEU A 72 15.48 10.16 17.92
CA LEU A 72 14.93 9.53 16.73
C LEU A 72 15.25 10.33 15.45
N ALA A 73 15.04 11.65 15.47
CA ALA A 73 15.37 12.52 14.34
C ALA A 73 16.86 12.47 13.98
N SER A 74 17.74 12.40 14.99
CA SER A 74 19.17 12.23 14.78
C SER A 74 19.51 10.84 14.22
N ALA A 75 18.84 9.78 14.67
CA ALA A 75 19.05 8.42 14.19
C ALA A 75 18.53 8.21 12.75
N LEU A 76 17.49 8.95 12.35
CA LEU A 76 17.01 9.00 10.96
C LEU A 76 17.99 9.73 10.04
N SER A 77 18.80 10.65 10.57
CA SER A 77 19.80 11.40 9.82
C SER A 77 20.90 10.48 9.27
N GLY A 78 20.79 10.14 7.98
CA GLY A 78 21.68 9.19 7.29
C GLY A 78 20.97 7.95 6.73
N HIS A 79 19.66 7.80 6.99
CA HIS A 79 18.83 6.74 6.45
C HIS A 79 17.68 7.32 5.59
N TYR A 80 17.04 6.47 4.77
CA TYR A 80 15.82 6.84 4.06
C TYR A 80 14.64 6.56 4.96
N ASP A 81 14.03 7.63 5.47
CA ASP A 81 12.84 7.55 6.29
C ASP A 81 11.63 7.11 5.45
N ALA A 82 11.04 5.97 5.81
CA ALA A 82 9.87 5.38 5.16
C ALA A 82 8.68 6.32 5.18
N ASP A 83 8.46 7.07 6.26
CA ASP A 83 7.30 7.95 6.41
C ASP A 83 7.37 9.13 5.42
N ASN A 84 8.57 9.67 5.21
CA ASN A 84 8.81 10.73 4.22
C ASN A 84 8.92 10.20 2.77
N LEU A 85 9.12 8.89 2.59
CA LEU A 85 9.24 8.26 1.27
C LEU A 85 7.88 7.81 0.70
N PHE A 86 6.94 7.41 1.58
CA PHE A 86 5.69 6.76 1.20
C PHE A 86 4.41 7.55 1.56
N THR A 87 4.56 8.80 2.01
CA THR A 87 3.45 9.76 2.08
C THR A 87 2.99 10.13 0.65
N ASP A 88 1.68 10.30 0.46
CA ASP A 88 1.03 10.61 -0.83
C ASP A 88 1.53 11.91 -1.50
N ASP A 89 2.35 12.70 -0.81
CA ASP A 89 2.94 13.97 -1.27
C ASP A 89 4.38 13.85 -1.83
N ALA A 90 4.98 12.66 -1.91
CA ALA A 90 6.31 12.50 -2.52
C ALA A 90 6.28 12.89 -4.02
N PRO A 91 6.79 14.07 -4.42
CA PRO A 91 6.60 14.58 -5.76
C PRO A 91 7.62 13.93 -6.69
N GLY A 92 7.12 13.26 -7.73
CA GLY A 92 7.84 13.08 -8.98
C GLY A 92 8.87 11.96 -9.01
N LEU A 93 8.39 10.72 -9.13
CA LEU A 93 8.89 9.71 -10.08
C LEU A 93 7.73 8.73 -10.29
N ILE A 94 6.62 9.27 -10.78
CA ILE A 94 5.41 8.51 -11.09
C ILE A 94 5.78 7.67 -12.32
N GLY A 95 6.07 6.39 -12.11
CA GLY A 95 5.88 5.42 -13.17
C GLY A 95 4.42 5.49 -13.56
N GLU A 96 4.13 6.14 -14.68
CA GLU A 96 2.86 6.04 -15.38
C GLU A 96 2.50 4.57 -15.57
N GLN A 97 1.70 3.97 -14.67
CA GLN A 97 0.93 2.73 -14.90
C GLN A 97 0.16 2.29 -13.65
N CYS A 98 -1.00 2.88 -13.41
CA CYS A 98 -2.18 2.13 -12.96
C CYS A 98 -3.41 2.98 -13.29
N SER A 99 -3.68 3.09 -14.58
CA SER A 99 -4.88 3.71 -15.09
C SER A 99 -6.10 3.03 -14.48
N VAL A 100 -6.78 3.76 -13.58
CA VAL A 100 -8.22 3.66 -13.36
C VAL A 100 -8.84 3.43 -14.73
N THR A 101 -9.49 2.28 -14.93
CA THR A 101 -10.09 1.90 -16.22
C THR A 101 -10.91 3.07 -16.73
N THR A 102 -10.42 3.74 -17.77
CA THR A 102 -10.93 5.01 -18.31
C THR A 102 -12.36 4.89 -18.88
N ALA A 103 -12.91 3.68 -18.84
CA ALA A 103 -14.20 3.29 -19.39
C ALA A 103 -15.34 3.28 -18.35
N ILE A 104 -15.08 3.50 -17.05
CA ILE A 104 -16.13 3.55 -16.02
C ILE A 104 -16.37 5.00 -15.58
N PRO A 105 -17.62 5.49 -15.61
CA PRO A 105 -17.96 6.79 -15.04
C PRO A 105 -17.61 6.87 -13.54
N PRO A 106 -17.05 7.99 -13.04
CA PRO A 106 -16.63 8.11 -11.63
C PRO A 106 -17.74 7.81 -10.61
N SER A 107 -19.00 8.13 -10.92
CA SER A 107 -20.14 7.82 -10.07
C SER A 107 -20.41 6.32 -9.94
N LEU A 108 -20.19 5.56 -11.01
CA LEU A 108 -20.30 4.11 -11.02
C LEU A 108 -19.11 3.47 -10.30
N GLY A 109 -17.89 3.97 -10.52
CA GLY A 109 -16.70 3.53 -9.78
C GLY A 109 -16.88 3.66 -8.27
N ARG A 110 -17.36 4.82 -7.81
CA ARG A 110 -17.66 5.05 -6.38
C ARG A 110 -18.74 4.12 -5.83
N ALA A 111 -19.79 3.84 -6.60
CA ALA A 111 -20.82 2.89 -6.17
C ALA A 111 -20.28 1.46 -6.07
N ILE A 112 -19.39 1.07 -7.00
CA ILE A 112 -18.70 -0.22 -6.97
C ILE A 112 -17.79 -0.32 -5.75
N GLU A 113 -16.97 0.70 -5.47
CA GLU A 113 -16.13 0.75 -4.27
C GLU A 113 -16.96 0.65 -2.99
N GLN A 114 -18.07 1.40 -2.89
CA GLN A 114 -18.97 1.34 -1.75
C GLN A 114 -19.55 -0.05 -1.55
N TRP A 115 -20.03 -0.69 -2.61
CA TRP A 115 -20.52 -2.06 -2.55
C TRP A 115 -19.40 -3.05 -2.18
N LEU A 116 -18.22 -2.93 -2.79
CA LEU A 116 -17.09 -3.86 -2.59
C LEU A 116 -16.58 -3.85 -1.14
N PHE A 117 -16.55 -2.69 -0.50
CA PHE A 117 -16.02 -2.52 0.85
C PHE A 117 -17.11 -2.44 1.94
N ALA A 118 -18.39 -2.49 1.60
CA ALA A 118 -19.46 -2.49 2.61
C ALA A 118 -19.51 -3.81 3.40
N ASP A 119 -19.51 -3.76 4.73
CA ASP A 119 -19.51 -4.93 5.62
C ASP A 119 -20.63 -5.94 5.33
N GLU A 120 -21.73 -5.48 4.75
CA GLU A 120 -22.89 -6.28 4.37
C GLU A 120 -22.72 -7.07 3.07
N THR A 121 -21.75 -6.73 2.22
CA THR A 121 -21.44 -7.44 0.98
C THR A 121 -20.62 -8.69 1.27
N PRO A 122 -21.13 -9.91 1.02
CA PRO A 122 -20.40 -11.14 1.30
C PRO A 122 -19.24 -11.37 0.30
N ASP A 123 -18.10 -11.86 0.79
CA ASP A 123 -16.95 -12.23 -0.07
C ASP A 123 -17.34 -13.22 -1.18
N GLN A 124 -18.34 -14.09 -0.92
CA GLN A 124 -18.89 -15.04 -1.88
C GLN A 124 -19.52 -14.33 -3.08
N GLU A 125 -20.27 -13.25 -2.86
CA GLU A 125 -20.95 -12.49 -3.92
C GLU A 125 -19.92 -11.81 -4.83
N ILE A 126 -18.89 -11.21 -4.23
CA ILE A 126 -17.77 -10.60 -4.95
C ILE A 126 -16.99 -11.66 -5.74
N ALA A 127 -16.70 -12.81 -5.12
CA ALA A 127 -15.98 -13.92 -5.72
C ALA A 127 -16.71 -14.49 -6.94
N GLU A 128 -18.02 -14.71 -6.84
CA GLU A 128 -18.87 -15.11 -7.97
C GLU A 128 -18.89 -14.04 -9.07
N PHE A 129 -18.98 -12.77 -8.68
CA PHE A 129 -19.02 -11.66 -9.62
C PHE A 129 -17.73 -11.54 -10.45
N ILE A 130 -16.54 -11.71 -9.84
CA ILE A 130 -15.25 -11.59 -10.54
C ILE A 130 -14.61 -12.92 -10.95
N GLY A 131 -15.22 -14.06 -10.59
CA GLY A 131 -14.70 -15.39 -10.90
C GLY A 131 -13.40 -15.75 -10.15
N TRP A 132 -13.23 -15.26 -8.92
CA TRP A 132 -12.10 -15.58 -8.05
C TRP A 132 -12.49 -16.60 -6.98
N PRO A 133 -11.53 -17.32 -6.37
CA PRO A 133 -11.77 -18.05 -5.14
C PRO A 133 -12.16 -17.07 -4.01
N VAL A 134 -13.11 -17.47 -3.17
CA VAL A 134 -13.55 -16.66 -2.00
C VAL A 134 -12.39 -16.33 -1.07
N GLY A 135 -11.46 -17.28 -0.88
CA GLY A 135 -10.26 -17.06 -0.07
C GLY A 135 -9.38 -15.93 -0.61
N SER A 136 -9.27 -15.80 -1.93
CA SER A 136 -8.50 -14.72 -2.57
C SER A 136 -9.21 -13.37 -2.42
N VAL A 137 -10.53 -13.32 -2.53
CA VAL A 137 -11.29 -12.08 -2.25
C VAL A 137 -11.11 -11.63 -0.81
N ARG A 138 -11.20 -12.56 0.15
CA ARG A 138 -10.99 -12.27 1.57
C ARG A 138 -9.58 -11.78 1.87
N GLU A 139 -8.58 -12.34 1.20
CA GLU A 139 -7.20 -11.87 1.33
C GLU A 139 -7.06 -10.44 0.78
N HIS A 140 -7.79 -10.11 -0.28
CA HIS A 140 -7.64 -8.84 -1.01
C HIS A 140 -8.55 -7.70 -0.52
N ARG A 141 -9.29 -7.90 0.56
CA ARG A 141 -10.25 -6.95 1.13
C ARG A 141 -9.82 -6.48 2.50
#